data_AF-X1E6I4-F1
#
_entry.id   AF-X1E6I4-F1
#
_cell.length_a   1.000
_cell.length_b   1.000
_cell.length_c   1.000
_cell.angle_alpha   90.00
_cell.angle_beta   90.00
_cell.angle_gamma   90.00
#
_symmetry.space_group_name_H-M   'P 1'
#
loop_
_entity.id
_entity.type
_entity.pdbx_description
1 polymer ?
#
loop_
_entity_poly.entity_id
_entity_poly.type
_entity_poly.pdbx_seq_one_letter_code
_entity_poly.pdbx_strand_id
1 'polypeptide(L)'
;PNRILYLVILCMVALSVVVLIRIVGIILVIALLTIPSSICRQFTYNMKKLIISSIVTGIILTLTGLWISYLLDLASGATIILLLALVFLLSFFIKKAVTAVRRLKTR
;
A
#
# COMPACT_ATOMS: atom_id res chain seq x y z
N PRO A 1 11.02 16.69 -26.96
CA PRO A 1 11.90 16.01 -25.99
C PRO A 1 11.15 15.33 -24.81
N ASN A 2 10.29 16.07 -24.11
CA ASN A 2 9.71 15.67 -22.82
C ASN A 2 8.67 14.53 -22.97
N ARG A 3 7.96 14.49 -24.11
CA ARG A 3 6.97 13.45 -24.43
C ARG A 3 7.58 12.07 -24.56
N ILE A 4 8.83 11.97 -25.03
CA ILE A 4 9.53 10.70 -25.23
C ILE A 4 9.90 10.08 -23.88
N LEU A 5 10.45 10.88 -22.96
CA LEU A 5 10.72 10.45 -21.58
C LEU A 5 9.44 9.97 -20.88
N TYR A 6 8.35 10.72 -21.02
CA TYR A 6 7.05 10.33 -20.45
C TYR A 6 6.55 8.99 -21.01
N LEU A 7 6.62 8.81 -22.34
CA LEU A 7 6.23 7.55 -22.99
C LEU A 7 7.10 6.37 -22.56
N VAL A 8 8.42 6.56 -22.40
CA VAL A 8 9.34 5.52 -21.95
C VAL A 8 9.02 5.10 -20.51
N ILE A 9 8.83 6.06 -19.60
CA ILE A 9 8.46 5.77 -18.21
C ILE A 9 7.10 5.06 -18.15
N LEU A 10 6.11 5.53 -18.92
CA LEU A 10 4.79 4.91 -18.99
C LEU A 10 4.88 3.47 -19.48
N CYS A 11 5.70 3.22 -20.52
CA CYS A 11 5.90 1.88 -21.08
C CYS A 11 6.57 0.93 -20.06
N MET A 12 7.62 1.39 -19.36
CA MET A 12 8.27 0.59 -18.31
C MET A 12 7.31 0.25 -17.15
N VAL A 13 6.51 1.21 -16.70
CA VAL A 13 5.52 0.98 -15.65
C VAL A 13 4.43 0.02 -16.12
N ALA A 14 3.90 0.20 -17.34
CA ALA A 14 2.87 -0.66 -17.90
C ALA A 14 3.35 -2.12 -18.02
N LEU A 15 4.54 -2.34 -18.57
CA LEU A 15 5.13 -3.68 -18.67
C LEU A 15 5.30 -4.33 -17.29
N SER A 16 5.82 -3.57 -16.32
CA SER A 16 5.98 -4.04 -14.94
C SER A 16 4.64 -4.46 -14.32
N VAL A 17 3.60 -3.64 -14.48
CA VAL A 17 2.26 -3.92 -13.95
C VAL A 17 1.63 -5.16 -14.61
N VAL A 18 1.75 -5.32 -15.93
CA VAL A 18 1.22 -6.50 -16.66
C VAL A 18 1.88 -7.80 -16.18
N VAL A 19 3.20 -7.78 -15.98
CA VAL A 19 3.92 -8.95 -15.45
C VAL A 19 3.45 -9.28 -14.02
N LEU A 20 3.30 -8.26 -13.16
CA LEU A 20 2.81 -8.45 -11.79
C LEU A 20 1.38 -9.03 -11.74
N ILE A 21 0.48 -8.57 -12.62
CA ILE A 21 -0.90 -9.04 -12.69
C ILE A 21 -0.96 -10.54 -13.01
N ARG A 22 -0.10 -11.06 -13.89
CA ARG A 22 -0.08 -12.50 -14.21
C ARG A 22 0.39 -13.36 -13.04
N ILE A 23 1.32 -12.87 -12.23
CA ILE A 23 1.93 -13.65 -11.15
C ILE A 23 1.02 -13.67 -9.92
N VAL A 24 0.44 -12.52 -9.55
CA VAL A 24 -0.26 -12.38 -8.26
C VAL A 24 -1.72 -11.95 -8.37
N GLY A 25 -2.19 -11.55 -9.56
CA GLY A 25 -3.55 -11.08 -9.80
C GLY A 25 -3.71 -9.56 -9.67
N ILE A 26 -4.68 -9.01 -10.41
CA ILE A 26 -4.87 -7.56 -10.53
C ILE A 26 -5.28 -6.88 -9.23
N ILE A 27 -6.02 -7.60 -8.37
CA ILE A 27 -6.57 -7.07 -7.12
C ILE A 27 -5.45 -6.80 -6.11
N LEU A 28 -4.43 -7.66 -6.04
CA LEU A 28 -3.31 -7.44 -5.14
C LEU A 28 -2.49 -6.21 -5.55
N VAL A 29 -2.27 -6.04 -6.86
CA VAL A 29 -1.47 -4.93 -7.39
C VAL A 29 -2.12 -3.58 -7.04
N ILE A 30 -3.42 -3.43 -7.26
CA ILE A 30 -4.14 -2.19 -6.91
C ILE A 30 -4.14 -1.93 -5.39
N ALA A 31 -4.23 -2.97 -4.57
CA ALA A 31 -4.19 -2.86 -3.11
C ALA A 31 -2.82 -2.38 -2.62
N LEU A 32 -1.74 -2.99 -3.13
CA LEU A 32 -0.37 -2.60 -2.78
C LEU A 32 0.01 -1.21 -3.27
N LEU A 33 -0.56 -0.72 -4.38
CA LEU A 33 -0.33 0.64 -4.85
C LEU A 33 -1.14 1.68 -4.06
N THR A 34 -2.35 1.33 -3.60
CA THR A 34 -3.30 2.27 -2.99
C THR A 34 -3.17 2.37 -1.47
N ILE A 35 -2.91 1.26 -0.77
CA ILE A 35 -2.93 1.21 0.70
C ILE A 35 -1.73 1.92 1.35
N PRO A 36 -0.46 1.63 1.02
CA PRO A 36 0.67 2.31 1.62
C PRO A 36 0.69 3.80 1.29
N SER A 37 0.31 4.19 0.06
CA SER A 37 0.21 5.60 -0.33
C SER A 37 -0.87 6.33 0.45
N SER A 38 -2.01 5.69 0.72
CA SER A 38 -3.09 6.23 1.57
C SER A 38 -2.68 6.39 3.04
N ILE A 39 -1.93 5.44 3.60
CA ILE A 39 -1.44 5.50 5.00
C ILE A 39 -0.44 6.65 5.17
N CYS A 40 0.51 6.79 4.24
CA CYS A 40 1.61 7.75 4.36
C CYS A 40 1.20 9.18 4.00
N ARG A 41 0.26 9.35 3.06
CA ARG A 41 -0.31 10.67 2.72
C ARG A 41 -1.00 11.32 3.91
N GLN A 42 -1.44 10.55 4.91
CA GLN A 42 -2.02 11.11 6.13
C GLN A 42 -1.00 11.54 7.19
N PHE A 43 0.31 11.28 7.02
CA PHE A 43 1.33 11.60 8.02
C PHE A 43 2.31 12.68 7.56
N THR A 44 2.46 12.96 6.26
CA THR A 44 3.46 13.94 5.79
C THR A 44 3.11 14.53 4.42
N TYR A 45 3.25 15.85 4.27
CA TYR A 45 3.08 16.61 3.01
C TYR A 45 4.37 16.73 2.17
N ASN A 46 5.52 16.24 2.68
CA ASN A 46 6.79 16.22 1.96
C ASN A 46 6.93 14.96 1.08
N MET A 47 7.08 15.15 -0.24
CA MET A 47 7.16 14.07 -1.25
C MET A 47 8.22 13.00 -0.94
N LYS A 48 9.43 13.41 -0.52
CA LYS A 48 10.52 12.46 -0.19
C LYS A 48 10.16 11.53 0.96
N LYS A 49 9.54 12.06 2.02
CA LYS A 49 9.11 11.28 3.19
C LYS A 49 7.90 10.41 2.88
N LEU A 50 7.01 10.86 1.99
CA LEU A 50 5.85 10.08 1.55
C LEU A 50 6.29 8.80 0.82
N ILE A 51 7.25 8.91 -0.10
CA ILE A 51 7.79 7.75 -0.85
C ILE A 51 8.43 6.75 0.11
N ILE A 52 9.35 7.21 0.97
CA ILE A 52 10.07 6.34 1.92
C ILE A 52 9.11 5.66 2.89
N SER A 53 8.18 6.42 3.48
CA SER A 53 7.22 5.87 4.43
C SER A 53 6.30 4.85 3.78
N SER A 54 5.88 5.08 2.52
CA SER A 54 5.00 4.15 1.78
C SER A 54 5.70 2.83 1.51
N ILE A 55 6.96 2.88 1.10
CA ILE A 55 7.77 1.68 0.83
C ILE A 55 7.94 0.86 2.10
N VAL A 56 8.35 1.49 3.21
CA VAL A 56 8.56 0.80 4.50
C VAL A 56 7.27 0.13 4.97
N THR A 57 6.15 0.86 4.93
CA THR A 57 4.85 0.35 5.37
C THR A 57 4.40 -0.81 4.48
N GLY A 58 4.57 -0.68 3.15
CA GLY A 58 4.26 -1.74 2.19
C GLY A 58 5.06 -3.01 2.42
N ILE A 59 6.36 -2.91 2.69
CA ILE A 59 7.25 -4.06 2.97
C ILE A 59 6.83 -4.80 4.23
N ILE A 60 6.54 -4.07 5.33
CA ILE A 60 6.11 -4.68 6.59
C ILE A 60 4.79 -5.44 6.40
N LEU A 61 3.86 -4.84 5.65
CA LEU A 61 2.56 -5.42 5.33
C LEU A 61 2.64 -6.67 4.45
N THR A 62 3.50 -6.66 3.42
CA THR A 62 3.68 -7.85 2.57
C THR A 62 4.41 -8.96 3.29
N LEU A 63 5.41 -8.66 4.12
CA LEU A 63 6.14 -9.64 4.91
C LEU A 63 5.22 -10.33 5.94
N THR A 64 4.43 -9.55 6.68
CA THR A 64 3.46 -10.10 7.63
C THR A 64 2.34 -10.87 6.93
N GLY A 65 1.85 -10.35 5.79
CA GLY A 65 0.94 -11.02 4.86
C GLY A 65 1.41 -12.41 4.44
N LEU A 66 2.65 -12.49 3.99
CA LEU A 66 3.27 -13.71 3.50
C LEU A 66 3.49 -14.72 4.62
N TRP A 67 3.93 -14.27 5.80
CA TRP A 67 4.16 -15.14 6.95
C TRP A 67 2.88 -15.84 7.41
N ILE A 68 1.77 -15.10 7.43
CA ILE A 68 0.45 -15.64 7.80
C ILE A 68 -0.10 -16.55 6.70
N SER A 69 0.15 -16.22 5.42
CA SER A 69 -0.22 -17.11 4.31
C SER A 69 0.50 -18.44 4.37
N TYR A 70 1.77 -18.44 4.80
CA TYR A 70 2.57 -19.66 4.93
C TYR A 70 2.04 -20.60 6.02
N LEU A 71 1.45 -20.06 7.09
CA LEU A 71 0.81 -20.86 8.13
C LEU A 71 -0.53 -21.47 7.71
N LEU A 72 -1.23 -20.83 6.77
CA LEU A 72 -2.60 -21.17 6.41
C LEU A 72 -2.72 -21.95 5.09
N ASP A 73 -1.62 -22.15 4.34
CA ASP A 73 -1.59 -22.86 3.04
C ASP A 73 -2.62 -22.34 2.02
N LEU A 74 -3.01 -21.06 2.14
CA LEU A 74 -3.96 -20.39 1.27
C LEU A 74 -3.26 -19.65 0.12
N ALA A 75 -4.01 -19.37 -0.96
CA ALA A 75 -3.56 -18.54 -2.06
C ALA A 75 -3.02 -17.19 -1.56
N SER A 76 -1.70 -16.99 -1.75
CA SER A 76 -0.95 -15.85 -1.23
C SER A 76 -1.53 -14.49 -1.63
N GLY A 77 -2.08 -14.37 -2.85
CA GLY A 77 -2.73 -13.14 -3.28
C GLY A 77 -3.94 -12.76 -2.40
N ALA A 78 -4.80 -13.72 -2.07
CA ALA A 78 -6.01 -13.48 -1.31
C ALA A 78 -5.72 -13.17 0.17
N THR A 79 -4.80 -13.91 0.79
CA THR A 79 -4.41 -13.71 2.19
C THR A 79 -3.74 -12.35 2.39
N ILE A 80 -2.85 -11.96 1.49
CA ILE A 80 -2.18 -10.65 1.53
C ILE A 80 -3.23 -9.54 1.41
N ILE A 81 -4.20 -9.63 0.49
CA ILE A 81 -5.28 -8.63 0.38
C ILE A 81 -6.10 -8.55 1.68
N LEU A 82 -6.48 -9.69 2.25
CA LEU A 82 -7.28 -9.77 3.47
C LEU A 82 -6.53 -9.11 4.64
N LEU A 83 -5.23 -9.36 4.75
CA LEU A 83 -4.35 -8.73 5.75
C LEU A 83 -4.17 -7.24 5.51
N LEU A 84 -3.92 -6.81 4.26
CA LEU A 84 -3.83 -5.40 3.92
C LEU A 84 -5.13 -4.66 4.24
N ALA A 85 -6.29 -5.26 3.94
CA ALA A 85 -7.59 -4.71 4.28
C ALA A 85 -7.78 -4.62 5.79
N LEU A 86 -7.43 -5.67 6.55
CA LEU A 86 -7.55 -5.71 8.01
C LEU A 86 -6.66 -4.65 8.69
N VAL A 87 -5.39 -4.55 8.25
CA VAL A 87 -4.45 -3.55 8.76
C VAL A 87 -4.84 -2.15 8.32
N PHE A 88 -5.38 -1.97 7.11
CA PHE A 88 -5.94 -0.68 6.70
C PHE A 88 -7.14 -0.30 7.56
N LEU A 89 -8.04 -1.24 7.87
CA LEU A 89 -9.19 -1.04 8.75
C LEU A 89 -8.73 -0.67 10.16
N LEU A 90 -7.76 -1.41 10.71
CA LEU A 90 -7.14 -1.12 12.01
C LEU A 90 -6.46 0.24 12.00
N SER A 91 -5.67 0.56 10.97
CA SER A 91 -5.00 1.85 10.81
C SER A 91 -6.01 2.98 10.70
N PHE A 92 -7.12 2.79 9.97
CA PHE A 92 -8.22 3.74 9.87
C PHE A 92 -8.94 3.92 11.20
N PHE A 93 -9.16 2.85 11.97
CA PHE A 93 -9.80 2.91 13.28
C PHE A 93 -8.90 3.58 14.33
N ILE A 94 -7.60 3.27 14.34
CA ILE A 94 -6.58 3.91 15.18
C ILE A 94 -6.43 5.38 14.78
N LYS A 95 -6.44 5.71 13.48
CA LYS A 95 -6.46 7.11 13.00
C LYS A 95 -7.74 7.82 13.42
N LYS A 96 -8.90 7.19 13.33
CA LYS A 96 -10.18 7.76 13.77
C LYS A 96 -10.15 8.02 15.28
N ALA A 97 -9.61 7.10 16.07
CA ALA A 97 -9.40 7.27 17.50
C ALA A 97 -8.38 8.39 17.82
N VAL A 98 -7.22 8.41 17.15
CA VAL A 98 -6.17 9.44 17.34
C VAL A 98 -6.64 10.82 16.87
N THR A 99 -7.43 10.90 15.79
CA THR A 99 -7.99 12.15 15.27
C THR A 99 -9.16 12.64 16.13
N ALA A 100 -9.97 11.73 16.69
CA ALA A 100 -11.00 12.05 17.69
C ALA A 100 -10.38 12.60 18.99
N VAL A 101 -9.27 12.01 19.46
CA VAL A 101 -8.50 12.50 20.61
C VAL A 101 -7.86 13.87 20.31
N ARG A 102 -7.39 14.11 19.09
CA ARG A 102 -6.80 15.40 18.71
C ARG A 102 -7.81 16.55 18.62
N ARG A 103 -9.10 16.26 18.35
CA ARG A 103 -10.18 17.26 18.40
C ARG A 103 -10.55 17.71 19.81
N LEU A 104 -10.25 16.91 20.84
CA LEU A 104 -10.52 17.27 22.24
C LEU A 104 -9.42 18.14 22.86
N LYS A 105 -8.21 18.17 22.30
CA LYS A 105 -7.10 19.03 22.77
C LYS A 105 -7.05 20.40 22.09
N THR A 106 -8.14 20.83 21.46
CA THR A 106 -8.32 22.19 20.92
C THR A 106 -9.55 22.90 21.48
N ARG A 107 -10.12 22.37 22.58
CA ARG A 107 -11.01 23.11 23.47
C ARG A 107 -10.37 23.23 24.85
#